data_AF-A0A0L8N5J1-F1
#
_entry.id   AF-A0A0L8N5J1-F1
#
_cell.length_a   1.000
_cell.length_b   1.000
_cell.length_c   1.000
_cell.angle_alpha   90.00
_cell.angle_beta   90.00
_cell.angle_gamma   90.00
#
_symmetry.space_group_name_H-M   'P 1'
#
loop_
_entity.id
_entity.type
_entity.pdbx_description
1 polymer ?
#
loop_
_entity_poly.entity_id
_entity_poly.type
_entity_poly.pdbx_seq_one_letter_code
_entity_poly.pdbx_strand_id
1 'polypeptide(L)' 'MTREEAVELVQRLMDGSITDEAETDAALGTLRTRLGCPHISNYLYWDFDPGLNAEKVVDRALAYELIAL' A
#
# COMPACT_ATOMS: atom_id res chain seq x y z
N MET A 1 -11.16 -1.24 -7.59
CA MET A 1 -10.03 -0.35 -7.35
C MET A 1 -9.16 -0.41 -8.58
N THR A 2 -9.05 0.69 -9.30
CA THR A 2 -8.07 0.86 -10.38
C THR A 2 -6.68 1.09 -9.77
N ARG A 3 -5.64 1.06 -10.61
CA ARG A 3 -4.29 1.40 -10.16
C ARG A 3 -4.23 2.84 -9.64
N GLU A 4 -4.91 3.78 -10.30
CA GLU A 4 -4.91 5.18 -9.87
C GLU A 4 -5.55 5.35 -8.49
N GLU A 5 -6.72 4.72 -8.26
CA GLU A 5 -7.39 4.75 -6.94
C GLU A 5 -6.49 4.16 -5.83
N ALA A 6 -5.71 3.12 -6.16
CA ALA A 6 -4.74 2.53 -5.24
C ALA A 6 -3.60 3.51 -4.89
N VAL A 7 -3.07 4.18 -5.92
CA VAL A 7 -1.97 5.16 -5.76
C VAL A 7 -2.43 6.34 -4.92
N GLU A 8 -3.62 6.89 -5.17
CA GLU A 8 -4.17 8.00 -4.37
C GLU A 8 -4.33 7.61 -2.89
N LEU A 9 -4.83 6.40 -2.62
CA LEU A 9 -5.00 5.93 -1.24
C LEU A 9 -3.65 5.70 -0.54
N VAL A 10 -2.67 5.11 -1.24
CA VAL A 10 -1.30 4.93 -0.74
C VAL A 10 -0.65 6.29 -0.46
N GLN A 11 -0.83 7.26 -1.35
CA GLN A 11 -0.27 8.60 -1.16
C GLN A 11 -0.86 9.29 0.08
N ARG A 12 -2.17 9.19 0.30
CA ARG A 12 -2.81 9.71 1.52
C ARG A 12 -2.25 9.10 2.81
N LEU A 13 -1.90 7.81 2.77
CA LEU A 13 -1.25 7.11 3.89
C LEU A 13 0.20 7.60 4.09
N MET A 14 0.97 7.78 3.01
CA MET A 14 2.34 8.30 3.07
C MET A 14 2.40 9.75 3.57
N ASP A 15 1.45 10.59 3.14
CA ASP A 15 1.34 11.98 3.56
C ASP A 15 0.87 12.13 5.02
N GLY A 16 0.48 11.04 5.69
CA GLY A 16 -0.08 11.08 7.04
C GLY A 16 -1.42 11.82 7.11
N SER A 17 -2.13 11.91 5.99
CA SER A 17 -3.42 12.60 5.91
C SER A 17 -4.56 11.83 6.59
N ILE A 18 -4.37 10.52 6.78
CA ILE A 18 -5.25 9.67 7.58
C ILE A 18 -4.67 9.62 8.99
N THR A 19 -5.33 10.30 9.93
CA THR A 19 -4.84 10.46 11.32
C THR A 19 -5.52 9.51 12.31
N ASP A 20 -6.64 8.92 11.92
CA ASP A 20 -7.36 7.92 12.70
C ASP A 20 -6.79 6.52 12.44
N GLU A 21 -6.54 5.78 13.52
CA GLU A 21 -5.96 4.42 13.45
C GLU A 21 -6.93 3.45 12.77
N ALA A 22 -8.24 3.55 13.04
CA ALA A 22 -9.22 2.66 12.45
C ALA A 22 -9.41 2.95 10.94
N GLU A 23 -9.37 4.22 10.53
CA GLU A 23 -9.37 4.61 9.11
C GLU A 23 -8.08 4.12 8.41
N THR A 24 -6.93 4.19 9.09
CA THR A 24 -5.66 3.67 8.59
C THR A 24 -5.73 2.15 8.38
N ASP A 25 -6.22 1.40 9.37
CA ASP A 25 -6.37 -0.06 9.28
C ASP A 25 -7.36 -0.45 8.17
N ALA A 26 -8.48 0.26 8.04
CA ALA A 26 -9.47 0.04 6.99
C ALA A 26 -8.88 0.31 5.58
N ALA A 27 -8.08 1.37 5.43
CA ALA A 27 -7.38 1.68 4.19
C ALA A 27 -6.36 0.58 3.83
N LEU A 28 -5.53 0.15 4.79
CA LEU A 28 -4.57 -0.94 4.60
C LEU A 28 -5.27 -2.27 4.27
N GLY A 29 -6.37 -2.60 4.94
CA GLY A 29 -7.17 -3.79 4.67
C GLY A 29 -7.77 -3.79 3.26
N THR A 30 -8.24 -2.62 2.81
CA THR A 30 -8.73 -2.42 1.44
C THR A 30 -7.61 -2.64 0.42
N LEU A 31 -6.45 -2.02 0.63
CA LEU A 31 -5.28 -2.18 -0.25
C LEU A 31 -4.83 -3.64 -0.34
N ARG A 32 -4.67 -4.32 0.80
CA ARG A 32 -4.27 -5.73 0.86
C ARG A 32 -5.23 -6.64 0.10
N THR A 33 -6.54 -6.44 0.26
CA THR A 33 -7.56 -7.26 -0.41
C THR A 33 -7.59 -7.00 -1.91
N ARG A 34 -7.49 -5.73 -2.33
CA ARG A 34 -7.62 -5.33 -3.74
C ARG A 34 -6.37 -5.59 -4.56
N LEU A 35 -5.18 -5.43 -3.96
CA LEU A 35 -3.90 -5.65 -4.64
C LEU A 35 -3.38 -7.08 -4.48
N GLY A 36 -3.99 -7.89 -3.60
CA GLY A 36 -3.56 -9.27 -3.35
C GLY A 36 -2.25 -9.38 -2.57
N CYS A 37 -1.69 -8.26 -2.08
CA CYS A 37 -0.43 -8.23 -1.36
C CYS A 37 -0.64 -8.14 0.16
N PRO A 38 -0.24 -9.16 0.95
CA PRO A 38 -0.33 -9.13 2.40
C PRO A 38 0.72 -8.21 3.05
N HIS A 39 1.76 -7.80 2.31
CA HIS A 39 2.92 -7.06 2.83
C HIS A 39 2.89 -5.56 2.53
N ILE A 40 1.77 -5.01 2.05
CA ILE A 40 1.75 -3.61 1.63
C ILE A 40 2.04 -2.61 2.75
N SER A 41 1.68 -2.93 4.00
CA SER A 41 2.07 -2.12 5.16
C SER A 41 3.58 -2.09 5.35
N ASN A 42 4.29 -3.17 5.04
CA ASN A 42 5.76 -3.20 5.11
C ASN A 42 6.38 -2.28 4.06
N TYR A 43 5.79 -2.20 2.87
CA TYR A 43 6.26 -1.29 1.83
C TYR A 43 6.08 0.18 2.19
N LEU A 44 5.07 0.49 3.02
CA LEU A 44 4.78 1.86 3.47
C LEU A 44 5.65 2.30 4.65
N TYR A 45 5.82 1.44 5.65
CA TYR A 45 6.41 1.84 6.94
C TYR A 45 7.83 1.33 7.16
N TRP A 46 8.27 0.33 6.38
CA TRP A 46 9.54 -0.37 6.59
C TRP A 46 10.39 -0.46 5.32
N ASP A 47 9.99 0.25 4.25
CA ASP A 47 10.81 0.41 3.04
C ASP A 47 11.63 1.70 3.15
N PHE A 48 12.94 1.56 2.93
CA PHE A 48 13.91 2.64 3.06
C PHE A 48 14.49 3.05 1.69
N ASP A 49 13.84 2.66 0.58
CA ASP A 49 14.20 3.18 -0.76
C ASP A 49 14.14 4.73 -0.74
N PRO A 50 15.26 5.43 -0.98
CA PRO A 50 15.28 6.90 -1.00
C PRO A 50 14.41 7.50 -2.11
N GLY A 51 13.98 6.70 -3.09
CA GLY A 51 13.02 7.09 -4.12
C GLY A 51 11.63 6.49 -3.94
N LEU A 52 11.25 6.01 -2.75
CA LEU A 52 9.94 5.43 -2.49
C LEU A 52 8.83 6.45 -2.79
N ASN A 53 7.83 6.03 -3.55
CA ASN A 53 6.64 6.81 -3.84
C ASN A 53 5.42 5.88 -3.94
N ALA A 54 4.22 6.45 -3.98
CA ALA A 54 2.98 5.68 -3.99
C ALA A 54 2.87 4.73 -5.21
N GLU A 55 3.33 5.16 -6.38
CA GLU A 55 3.33 4.32 -7.59
C GLU A 55 4.20 3.08 -7.43
N LYS A 56 5.42 3.22 -6.91
CA LYS A 56 6.33 2.11 -6.66
C LYS A 56 5.78 1.13 -5.64
N VAL A 57 5.13 1.62 -4.59
CA VAL A 57 4.49 0.77 -3.57
C VAL A 57 3.37 -0.06 -4.22
N VAL A 58 2.53 0.57 -5.05
CA VAL A 58 1.45 -0.11 -5.76
C VAL A 58 1.99 -1.11 -6.77
N ASP A 59 2.99 -0.74 -7.58
CA ASP A 59 3.60 -1.63 -8.56
C ASP A 59 4.25 -2.85 -7.88
N ARG A 60 4.94 -2.63 -6.77
CA ARG A 60 5.52 -3.72 -5.96
C ARG A 60 4.46 -4.63 -5.36
N ALA A 61 3.33 -4.06 -4.93
CA ALA A 61 2.20 -4.84 -4.41
C ALA A 61 1.51 -5.64 -5.52
N LEU A 62 1.35 -5.08 -6.72
CA LEU A 62 0.77 -5.79 -7.86
C LEU A 62 1.70 -6.87 -8.42
N ALA A 63 3.01 -6.67 -8.34
CA ALA A 63 4.01 -7.67 -8.70
C ALA A 63 4.20 -8.76 -7.63
N TYR A 64 3.49 -8.69 -6.50
CA TYR A 64 3.54 -9.72 -5.48
C TYR A 64 2.89 -11.00 -6.00
N GLU A 65 3.71 -11.97 -6.37
CA GLU A 65 3.28 -13.34 -6.60
C GLU A 65 3.37 -14.11 -5.29
N LEU A 66 2.26 -14.76 -4.92
CA LEU A 66 2.26 -15.69 -3.79
C LEU A 66 3.19 -16.85 -4.15
N ILE A 67 4.38 -16.88 -3.56
CA ILE A 67 5.20 -18.09 -3.60
C ILE A 67 4.42 -19.12 -2.77
N ALA A 68 3.73 -20.03 -3.44
CA ALA A 68 3.05 -21.14 -2.79
C ALA A 68 4.13 -21.94 -2.04
N LEU A 69 4.13 -21.81 -0.72
CA LEU A 69 5.01 -22.56 0.19
C LEU A 69 4.42 -23.95 0.44
#